data_AF-A0A641AQS3-F1
#
_entry.id   AF-A0A641AQS3-F1
#
_cell.length_a   1.000
_cell.length_b   1.000
_cell.length_c   1.000
_cell.angle_alpha   90.00
_cell.angle_beta   90.00
_cell.angle_gamma   90.00
#
_symmetry.space_group_name_H-M   'P 1'
#
loop_
_entity.id
_entity.type
_entity.pdbx_description
1 polymer ?
#
loop_
_entity_poly.entity_id
_entity_poly.type
_entity_poly.pdbx_seq_one_letter_code
_entity_poly.pdbx_strand_id
1 'polypeptide(L)'
;MGALIVGYVLAGSALALTVLGLRSVGHLDRADEDQLRYTRQNAESPVVAVYTATWSLLSVAGAIALLVHGHPVGLGWLGVALLWAGTFAGARIQRRRVLRTLGDRGRTVRSPRNQRRLAAARRWATAAIAAYATTFLVGYAYPDPLPEGTEAVRGALGIFALVASAVWLVFRTLVYTALDDDKREARRQEST
;
A
#
# COMPACT_ATOMS: atom_id res chain seq x y z
N MET A 1 -0.22 24.15 -8.98
CA MET A 1 1.21 23.79 -9.17
C MET A 1 1.81 23.01 -8.00
N GLY A 2 1.76 23.51 -6.75
CA GLY A 2 2.40 22.84 -5.60
C GLY A 2 1.99 21.37 -5.38
N ALA A 3 0.71 21.04 -5.49
CA ALA A 3 0.22 19.65 -5.34
C ALA A 3 0.83 18.67 -6.37
N LEU A 4 1.12 19.17 -7.58
CA LEU A 4 1.67 18.37 -8.67
C LEU A 4 3.15 18.08 -8.42
N ILE A 5 3.92 19.07 -7.94
CA ILE A 5 5.31 18.90 -7.50
C ILE A 5 5.39 17.83 -6.41
N VAL A 6 4.54 17.94 -5.38
CA VAL A 6 4.49 16.94 -4.29
C VAL A 6 4.15 15.55 -4.83
N GLY A 7 3.17 15.44 -5.74
CA GLY A 7 2.81 14.18 -6.39
C GLY A 7 3.99 13.54 -7.14
N TYR A 8 4.72 14.31 -7.93
CA TYR A 8 5.92 13.84 -8.63
C TYR A 8 7.05 13.43 -7.70
N VAL A 9 7.32 14.22 -6.64
CA VAL A 9 8.37 13.90 -5.67
C VAL A 9 8.05 12.61 -4.93
N LEU A 10 6.80 12.43 -4.48
CA LEU A 10 6.38 11.22 -3.78
C LEU A 10 6.42 9.99 -4.71
N ALA A 11 5.82 10.07 -5.89
CA ALA A 11 5.78 8.96 -6.83
C ALA A 11 7.18 8.61 -7.37
N GLY A 12 8.01 9.63 -7.65
CA GLY A 12 9.40 9.47 -8.09
C GLY A 12 10.28 8.84 -7.02
N SER A 13 10.14 9.28 -5.76
CA SER A 13 10.88 8.68 -4.64
C SER A 13 10.48 7.23 -4.41
N ALA A 14 9.17 6.92 -4.47
CA ALA A 14 8.67 5.55 -4.35
C ALA A 14 9.21 4.64 -5.47
N LEU A 15 9.25 5.14 -6.71
CA LEU A 15 9.84 4.42 -7.84
C LEU A 15 11.34 4.20 -7.63
N ALA A 16 12.08 5.22 -7.21
CA ALA A 16 13.51 5.14 -6.95
C ALA A 16 13.82 4.09 -5.86
N LEU A 17 13.08 4.09 -4.75
CA LEU A 17 13.21 3.09 -3.68
C LEU A 17 12.92 1.68 -4.20
N THR A 18 11.94 1.53 -5.08
CA THR A 18 11.61 0.23 -5.69
C THR A 18 12.74 -0.27 -6.59
N VAL A 19 13.35 0.62 -7.38
CA VAL A 19 14.50 0.30 -8.25
C VAL A 19 15.74 -0.05 -7.41
N LEU A 20 16.00 0.70 -6.34
CA LEU A 20 17.08 0.38 -5.39
C LEU A 20 16.85 -0.98 -4.72
N GLY A 21 15.62 -1.25 -4.28
CA GLY A 21 15.21 -2.52 -3.72
C GLY A 21 15.33 -3.70 -4.68
N LEU A 22 15.18 -3.48 -5.99
CA LEU A 22 15.42 -4.50 -7.02
C LEU A 22 16.91 -4.87 -7.14
N ARG A 23 17.82 -3.90 -6.94
CA ARG A 23 19.27 -4.14 -6.97
C ARG A 23 19.75 -4.89 -5.72
N SER A 24 19.15 -4.62 -4.56
CA SER A 24 19.52 -5.29 -3.31
C SER A 24 19.09 -6.76 -3.27
N VAL A 25 18.16 -7.22 -4.13
CA VAL A 25 17.78 -8.65 -4.23
C VAL A 25 18.98 -9.56 -4.50
N GLY A 26 19.99 -9.08 -5.23
CA GLY A 26 21.22 -9.84 -5.51
C GLY A 26 22.11 -10.08 -4.28
N HIS A 27 21.84 -9.42 -3.15
CA HIS A 27 22.62 -9.54 -1.92
C HIS A 27 21.96 -10.46 -0.88
N LEU A 28 20.79 -11.03 -1.21
CA LEU A 28 20.02 -11.88 -0.28
C LEU A 28 20.74 -13.18 0.09
N ASP A 29 21.70 -13.65 -0.71
CA ASP A 29 22.47 -14.85 -0.40
C ASP A 29 23.37 -14.70 0.83
N ARG A 30 23.63 -13.46 1.28
CA ARG A 30 24.46 -13.13 2.46
C ARG A 30 23.64 -12.61 3.65
N ALA A 31 22.32 -12.55 3.53
CA ALA A 31 21.44 -12.03 4.57
C ALA A 31 21.16 -13.09 5.64
N ASP A 32 21.13 -12.66 6.91
CA ASP A 32 20.77 -13.53 8.03
C ASP A 32 19.30 -14.00 7.95
N GLU A 33 18.99 -15.12 8.59
CA GLU A 33 17.65 -15.75 8.56
C GLU A 33 16.53 -14.78 9.00
N ASP A 34 16.80 -13.89 9.95
CA ASP A 34 15.84 -12.85 10.37
C ASP A 34 15.63 -11.78 9.28
N GLN A 35 16.67 -11.40 8.54
CA GLN A 35 16.57 -10.48 7.40
C GLN A 35 15.83 -11.14 6.22
N LEU A 36 16.09 -12.42 5.97
CA LEU A 36 15.37 -13.21 4.95
C LEU A 36 13.88 -13.32 5.29
N ARG A 37 13.53 -13.58 6.55
CA ARG A 37 12.15 -13.61 7.03
C ARG A 37 11.46 -12.25 6.84
N TYR A 38 12.07 -11.15 7.26
CA TYR A 38 11.50 -9.81 7.08
C TYR A 38 11.29 -9.45 5.60
N THR A 39 12.29 -9.74 4.77
CA THR A 39 12.24 -9.50 3.32
C THR A 39 11.12 -10.31 2.66
N ARG A 40 10.99 -11.60 3.02
CA ARG A 40 9.91 -12.46 2.53
C ARG A 40 8.54 -11.93 2.95
N GLN A 41 8.38 -11.53 4.21
CA GLN A 41 7.12 -11.00 4.72
C GLN A 41 6.69 -9.72 3.99
N ASN A 42 7.63 -8.84 3.70
CA ASN A 42 7.36 -7.63 2.92
C ASN A 42 7.01 -7.99 1.47
N ALA A 43 7.71 -8.94 0.84
CA ALA A 43 7.41 -9.40 -0.50
C ALA A 43 6.04 -10.12 -0.60
N GLU A 44 5.63 -10.86 0.41
CA GLU A 44 4.32 -11.51 0.46
C GLU A 44 3.17 -10.53 0.76
N SER A 45 3.49 -9.34 1.29
CA SER A 45 2.50 -8.33 1.59
C SER A 45 1.92 -7.72 0.30
N PRO A 46 0.60 -7.79 0.08
CA PRO A 46 -0.02 -7.14 -1.07
C PRO A 46 -0.12 -5.62 -0.88
N VAL A 47 0.20 -5.08 0.30
CA VAL A 47 -0.07 -3.68 0.67
C VAL A 47 0.59 -2.71 -0.28
N VAL A 48 1.88 -2.88 -0.58
CA VAL A 48 2.60 -1.98 -1.50
C VAL A 48 1.96 -2.00 -2.88
N ALA A 49 1.57 -3.19 -3.36
CA ALA A 49 0.93 -3.35 -4.66
C ALA A 49 -0.48 -2.72 -4.69
N VAL A 50 -1.27 -2.90 -3.62
CA VAL A 50 -2.61 -2.30 -3.52
C VAL A 50 -2.50 -0.77 -3.44
N TYR A 51 -1.63 -0.27 -2.57
CA TYR A 51 -1.44 1.17 -2.37
C TYR A 51 -0.96 1.88 -3.64
N THR A 52 0.06 1.34 -4.30
CA THR A 52 0.59 1.93 -5.56
C THR A 52 -0.42 1.86 -6.70
N ALA A 53 -1.18 0.76 -6.81
CA ALA A 53 -2.26 0.65 -7.79
C ALA A 53 -3.40 1.66 -7.52
N THR A 54 -3.79 1.84 -6.26
CA THR A 54 -4.79 2.83 -5.85
C THR A 54 -4.35 4.25 -6.20
N TRP A 55 -3.13 4.65 -5.86
CA TRP A 55 -2.64 5.99 -6.17
C TRP A 55 -2.48 6.22 -7.66
N SER A 56 -2.09 5.20 -8.42
CA SER A 56 -2.08 5.26 -9.88
C SER A 56 -3.49 5.52 -10.42
N LEU A 57 -4.49 4.73 -10.00
CA LEU A 57 -5.88 4.90 -10.43
C LEU A 57 -6.47 6.27 -10.05
N LEU A 58 -6.25 6.74 -8.83
CA LEU A 58 -6.70 8.06 -8.39
C LEU A 58 -6.06 9.19 -9.20
N SER A 59 -4.77 9.05 -9.52
CA SER A 59 -4.05 10.02 -10.35
C SER A 59 -4.58 10.05 -11.78
N VAL A 60 -4.91 8.88 -12.37
CA VAL A 60 -5.56 8.79 -13.70
C VAL A 60 -6.94 9.43 -13.66
N ALA A 61 -7.77 9.10 -12.67
CA ALA A 61 -9.12 9.64 -12.55
C ALA A 61 -9.08 11.18 -12.41
N GLY A 62 -8.22 11.70 -11.53
CA GLY A 62 -8.01 13.13 -11.36
C GLY A 62 -7.45 13.82 -12.63
N ALA A 63 -6.56 13.15 -13.37
CA ALA A 63 -6.04 13.66 -14.62
C ALA A 63 -7.13 13.78 -15.71
N ILE A 64 -7.93 12.72 -15.91
CA ILE A 64 -9.04 12.70 -16.88
C ILE A 64 -10.03 13.81 -16.53
N ALA A 65 -10.41 13.91 -15.25
CA ALA A 65 -11.28 14.97 -14.75
C ALA A 65 -10.78 16.37 -15.14
N LEU A 66 -9.51 16.68 -14.88
CA LEU A 66 -8.92 17.98 -15.21
C LEU A 66 -8.89 18.24 -16.73
N LEU A 67 -8.57 17.22 -17.53
CA LEU A 67 -8.52 17.35 -18.98
C LEU A 67 -9.91 17.60 -19.60
N VAL A 68 -10.94 16.91 -19.11
CA VAL A 68 -12.33 17.10 -19.55
C VAL A 68 -12.80 18.55 -19.29
N HIS A 69 -12.32 19.17 -18.21
CA HIS A 69 -12.62 20.57 -17.87
C HIS A 69 -11.65 21.58 -18.53
N GLY A 70 -10.84 21.14 -19.50
CA GLY A 70 -9.93 22.02 -20.25
C GLY A 70 -8.69 22.46 -19.47
N HIS A 71 -8.40 21.88 -18.30
CA HIS A 71 -7.21 22.22 -17.54
C HIS A 71 -5.99 21.41 -18.02
N PRO A 72 -4.97 22.05 -18.62
CA PRO A 72 -3.81 21.35 -19.18
C PRO A 72 -2.95 20.67 -18.10
N VAL A 73 -3.08 21.10 -16.85
CA VAL A 73 -2.45 20.47 -15.67
C VAL A 73 -2.82 18.99 -15.51
N GLY A 74 -3.93 18.54 -16.09
CA GLY A 74 -4.29 17.11 -16.12
C GLY A 74 -3.22 16.22 -16.78
N LEU A 75 -2.47 16.71 -17.78
CA LEU A 75 -1.36 15.96 -18.39
C LEU A 75 -0.24 15.66 -17.39
N GLY A 76 0.03 16.59 -16.47
CA GLY A 76 1.03 16.37 -15.41
C GLY A 76 0.61 15.26 -14.43
N TRP A 77 -0.69 15.16 -14.13
CA TRP A 77 -1.21 14.08 -13.28
C TRP A 77 -1.18 12.71 -13.96
N LEU A 78 -1.25 12.63 -15.30
CA LEU A 78 -0.96 11.39 -16.02
C LEU A 78 0.49 10.93 -15.82
N GLY A 79 1.44 11.87 -15.79
CA GLY A 79 2.83 11.54 -15.46
C GLY A 79 3.00 11.00 -14.04
N VAL A 80 2.31 11.60 -13.05
CA VAL A 80 2.28 11.06 -11.67
C VAL A 80 1.66 9.66 -11.65
N ALA A 81 0.57 9.43 -12.40
CA ALA A 81 -0.06 8.12 -12.51
C ALA A 81 0.87 7.05 -13.10
N LEU A 82 1.66 7.41 -14.11
CA LEU A 82 2.67 6.54 -14.72
C LEU A 82 3.80 6.19 -13.74
N LEU A 83 4.25 7.13 -12.91
CA LEU A 83 5.26 6.85 -11.88
C LEU A 83 4.74 5.87 -10.83
N TRP A 84 3.49 6.01 -10.40
CA TRP A 84 2.86 5.04 -9.50
C TRP A 84 2.69 3.66 -10.16
N ALA A 85 2.30 3.62 -11.44
CA ALA A 85 2.20 2.37 -12.21
C ALA A 85 3.58 1.69 -12.37
N GLY A 86 4.64 2.47 -12.61
CA GLY A 86 6.01 1.98 -12.64
C GLY A 86 6.45 1.40 -11.30
N THR A 87 6.10 2.08 -10.20
CA THR A 87 6.36 1.60 -8.83
C THR A 87 5.64 0.27 -8.57
N PHE A 88 4.37 0.17 -8.96
CA PHE A 88 3.58 -1.05 -8.87
C PHE A 88 4.21 -2.22 -9.65
N ALA A 89 4.59 -1.97 -10.91
CA ALA A 89 5.24 -2.97 -11.75
C ALA A 89 6.59 -3.41 -11.16
N GLY A 90 7.40 -2.46 -10.72
CA GLY A 90 8.68 -2.70 -10.05
C GLY A 90 8.52 -3.54 -8.79
N ALA A 91 7.56 -3.21 -7.91
CA ALA A 91 7.28 -3.95 -6.69
C ALA A 91 6.81 -5.39 -7.00
N ARG A 92 6.01 -5.58 -8.07
CA ARG A 92 5.59 -6.91 -8.52
C ARG A 92 6.76 -7.75 -9.03
N ILE A 93 7.68 -7.14 -9.79
CA ILE A 93 8.90 -7.80 -10.26
C ILE A 93 9.80 -8.14 -9.07
N GLN A 94 10.00 -7.20 -8.14
CA GLN A 94 10.81 -7.39 -6.94
C GLN A 94 10.28 -8.56 -6.12
N ARG A 95 8.97 -8.57 -5.84
CA ARG A 95 8.30 -9.70 -5.18
C ARG A 95 8.58 -11.03 -5.86
N ARG A 96 8.41 -11.11 -7.19
CA ARG A 96 8.66 -12.35 -7.95
C ARG A 96 10.12 -12.79 -7.85
N ARG A 97 11.07 -11.86 -7.94
CA ARG A 97 12.51 -12.17 -7.81
C ARG A 97 12.84 -12.65 -6.41
N VAL A 98 12.45 -11.91 -5.38
CA VAL A 98 12.67 -12.26 -3.97
C VAL A 98 12.11 -13.64 -3.66
N LEU A 99 10.85 -13.93 -4.04
CA LEU A 99 10.24 -15.24 -3.75
C LEU A 99 10.91 -16.39 -4.51
N ARG A 100 11.39 -16.15 -5.73
CA ARG A 100 12.17 -17.15 -6.49
C ARG A 100 13.54 -17.42 -5.85
N THR A 101 14.24 -16.36 -5.44
CA THR A 101 15.56 -16.48 -4.81
C THR A 101 15.47 -17.13 -3.43
N LEU A 102 14.46 -16.78 -2.62
CA LEU A 102 14.28 -17.33 -1.28
C LEU A 102 13.74 -18.78 -1.28
N GLY A 103 12.97 -19.18 -2.31
CA GLY A 103 12.36 -20.52 -2.35
C GLY A 103 11.49 -20.80 -1.12
N ASP A 104 11.89 -21.77 -0.29
CA ASP A 104 11.27 -22.07 1.02
C ASP A 104 12.01 -21.45 2.23
N ARG A 105 13.18 -20.84 2.05
CA ARG A 105 13.92 -20.18 3.14
C ARG A 105 13.14 -18.99 3.72
N GLY A 106 13.21 -18.79 5.04
CA GLY A 106 12.44 -17.76 5.74
C GLY A 106 10.92 -17.95 5.74
N ARG A 107 10.39 -19.09 5.26
CA ARG A 107 8.95 -19.40 5.31
C ARG A 107 8.53 -19.66 6.75
N THR A 108 7.65 -18.81 7.27
CA THR A 108 7.05 -18.96 8.59
C THR A 108 5.60 -19.41 8.44
N VAL A 109 5.26 -20.59 8.97
CA VAL A 109 3.87 -21.07 9.04
C VAL A 109 3.16 -20.22 10.09
N ARG A 110 2.40 -19.22 9.65
CA ARG A 110 1.67 -18.32 10.55
C ARG A 110 0.55 -19.07 11.24
N SER A 111 0.43 -18.88 12.56
CA SER A 111 -0.69 -19.40 13.34
C SER A 111 -2.05 -18.97 12.74
N PRO A 112 -3.13 -19.79 12.87
CA PRO A 112 -4.46 -19.46 12.34
C PRO A 112 -4.98 -18.10 12.83
N ARG A 113 -4.63 -17.72 14.06
CA ARG A 113 -4.97 -16.42 14.67
C ARG A 113 -4.31 -15.26 13.92
N ASN A 114 -3.02 -15.39 13.58
CA ASN A 114 -2.28 -14.36 12.84
C ASN A 114 -2.74 -14.25 11.39
N GLN A 115 -3.18 -15.35 10.76
CA GLN A 115 -3.82 -15.30 9.44
C GLN A 115 -5.13 -14.51 9.44
N ARG A 116 -5.99 -14.70 10.45
CA ARG A 116 -7.25 -13.94 10.62
C ARG A 116 -6.98 -12.44 10.81
N ARG A 117 -5.99 -12.08 11.63
CA ARG A 117 -5.58 -10.66 11.84
C ARG A 117 -5.07 -10.02 10.54
N LEU A 118 -4.31 -10.77 9.73
CA LEU A 118 -3.79 -10.29 8.46
C LEU A 118 -4.91 -10.10 7.42
N ALA A 119 -5.91 -10.98 7.41
CA ALA A 119 -7.12 -10.80 6.61
C ALA A 119 -7.94 -9.57 7.06
N ALA A 120 -8.09 -9.36 8.38
CA ALA A 120 -8.75 -8.18 8.92
C ALA A 120 -8.01 -6.89 8.53
N ALA A 121 -6.68 -6.85 8.67
CA ALA A 121 -5.86 -5.72 8.24
C ALA A 121 -6.11 -5.38 6.76
N ARG A 122 -6.15 -6.39 5.88
CA ARG A 122 -6.43 -6.16 4.44
C ARG A 122 -7.81 -5.55 4.21
N ARG A 123 -8.85 -6.05 4.89
CA ARG A 123 -10.22 -5.51 4.76
C ARG A 123 -10.28 -4.03 5.16
N TRP A 124 -9.66 -3.69 6.28
CA TRP A 124 -9.62 -2.30 6.77
C TRP A 124 -8.79 -1.38 5.87
N ALA A 125 -7.67 -1.87 5.32
CA ALA A 125 -6.91 -1.11 4.32
C ALA A 125 -7.75 -0.81 3.07
N THR A 126 -8.45 -1.82 2.53
CA THR A 126 -9.32 -1.64 1.37
C THR A 126 -10.47 -0.68 1.67
N ALA A 127 -11.08 -0.79 2.86
CA ALA A 127 -12.16 0.10 3.28
C ALA A 127 -11.70 1.56 3.41
N ALA A 128 -10.51 1.81 3.98
CA ALA A 128 -9.92 3.13 4.08
C ALA A 128 -9.69 3.77 2.70
N ILE A 129 -9.10 2.97 1.78
CA ILE A 129 -8.85 3.37 0.40
C ILE A 129 -10.17 3.70 -0.32
N ALA A 130 -11.16 2.82 -0.20
CA ALA A 130 -12.46 3.01 -0.86
C ALA A 130 -13.14 4.28 -0.36
N ALA A 131 -13.18 4.51 0.95
CA ALA A 131 -13.79 5.70 1.53
C ALA A 131 -13.07 6.99 1.10
N TYR A 132 -11.74 7.01 1.10
CA TYR A 132 -10.97 8.15 0.62
C TYR A 132 -11.25 8.44 -0.87
N ALA A 133 -11.24 7.41 -1.71
CA ALA A 133 -11.57 7.53 -3.13
C ALA A 133 -12.98 8.07 -3.36
N THR A 134 -13.97 7.56 -2.62
CA THR A 134 -15.36 8.02 -2.68
C THR A 134 -15.49 9.48 -2.25
N THR A 135 -14.74 9.92 -1.24
CA THR A 135 -14.73 11.33 -0.80
C THR A 135 -14.31 12.28 -1.92
N PHE A 136 -13.35 11.86 -2.74
CA PHE A 136 -12.92 12.58 -3.94
C PHE A 136 -13.95 12.52 -5.07
N LEU A 137 -14.53 11.34 -5.34
CA LEU A 137 -15.56 11.16 -6.36
C LEU A 137 -16.81 12.00 -6.08
N VAL A 138 -17.25 12.08 -4.83
CA VAL A 138 -18.40 12.90 -4.43
C VAL A 138 -18.12 14.38 -4.65
N GLY A 139 -16.93 14.86 -4.31
CA GLY A 139 -16.52 16.24 -4.58
C GLY A 139 -16.42 16.55 -6.09
N TYR A 140 -16.18 15.53 -6.92
CA TYR A 140 -16.12 15.67 -8.37
C TYR A 140 -17.49 15.60 -9.04
N ALA A 141 -18.38 14.71 -8.58
CA ALA A 141 -19.70 14.53 -9.16
C ALA A 141 -20.63 15.75 -8.97
N TYR A 142 -20.33 16.59 -7.97
CA TYR A 142 -21.13 17.75 -7.61
C TYR A 142 -20.25 19.00 -7.47
N PRO A 143 -19.81 19.62 -8.58
CA PRO A 143 -18.86 20.74 -8.54
C PRO A 143 -19.47 22.08 -8.16
N ASP A 144 -20.77 22.33 -8.45
CA ASP A 144 -21.64 23.30 -7.76
C ASP A 144 -23.00 23.46 -8.50
N PRO A 145 -24.10 23.81 -7.77
CA PRO A 145 -24.17 23.78 -6.31
C PRO A 145 -24.29 22.34 -5.81
N LEU A 146 -23.56 22.03 -4.74
CA LEU A 146 -23.62 20.75 -4.04
C LEU A 146 -25.05 20.50 -3.50
N PRO A 147 -25.65 19.31 -3.72
CA PRO A 147 -26.89 18.94 -3.06
C PRO A 147 -26.75 19.00 -1.53
N GLU A 148 -27.79 19.45 -0.83
CA GLU A 148 -27.80 19.46 0.65
C GLU A 148 -27.39 18.09 1.23
N GLY A 149 -26.51 18.11 2.23
CA GLY A 149 -25.99 16.89 2.86
C GLY A 149 -24.76 16.28 2.20
N THR A 150 -24.37 16.71 0.99
CA THR A 150 -23.18 16.17 0.30
C THR A 150 -21.87 16.46 1.05
N GLU A 151 -21.76 17.64 1.67
CA GLU A 151 -20.62 17.96 2.54
C GLU A 151 -20.56 17.08 3.78
N ALA A 152 -21.71 16.79 4.40
CA ALA A 152 -21.80 15.90 5.56
C ALA A 152 -21.37 14.47 5.19
N VAL A 153 -21.77 13.98 4.01
CA VAL A 153 -21.35 12.67 3.48
C VAL A 153 -19.84 12.63 3.22
N ARG A 154 -19.25 13.69 2.63
CA ARG A 154 -17.79 13.78 2.44
C ARG A 154 -17.06 13.79 3.77
N GLY A 155 -17.55 14.54 4.76
CA GLY A 155 -16.99 14.57 6.11
C GLY A 155 -17.04 13.19 6.77
N ALA A 156 -18.18 12.50 6.71
CA ALA A 156 -18.35 11.15 7.25
C ALA A 156 -17.43 10.12 6.57
N LEU A 157 -17.28 10.18 5.25
CA LEU A 157 -16.37 9.31 4.51
C LEU A 157 -14.90 9.58 4.85
N GLY A 158 -14.52 10.86 5.03
CA GLY A 158 -13.18 11.24 5.49
C GLY A 158 -12.86 10.70 6.88
N ILE A 159 -13.80 10.84 7.84
CA ILE A 159 -13.66 10.29 9.19
C ILE A 159 -13.56 8.76 9.14
N PHE A 160 -14.41 8.10 8.36
CA PHE A 160 -14.36 6.65 8.20
C PHE A 160 -13.02 6.19 7.61
N ALA A 161 -12.48 6.91 6.62
CA ALA A 161 -11.16 6.60 6.04
C ALA A 161 -10.04 6.70 7.09
N LEU A 162 -10.09 7.70 7.98
CA LEU A 162 -9.15 7.84 9.10
C LEU A 162 -9.27 6.69 10.10
N VAL A 163 -10.49 6.37 10.53
CA VAL A 163 -10.75 5.25 11.46
C VAL A 163 -10.28 3.93 10.87
N ALA A 164 -10.64 3.67 9.60
CA ALA A 164 -10.23 2.46 8.91
C ALA A 164 -8.69 2.35 8.76
N SER A 165 -8.01 3.48 8.54
CA SER A 165 -6.54 3.56 8.51
C SER A 165 -5.93 3.26 9.88
N ALA A 166 -6.48 3.80 10.96
CA ALA A 166 -6.02 3.54 12.32
C ALA A 166 -6.21 2.06 12.70
N VAL A 167 -7.37 1.47 12.40
CA VAL A 167 -7.65 0.05 12.64
C VAL A 167 -6.74 -0.84 11.80
N TRP A 168 -6.49 -0.50 10.54
CA TRP A 168 -5.49 -1.18 9.72
C TRP A 168 -4.11 -1.15 10.38
N LEU A 169 -3.67 0.01 10.86
CA LEU A 169 -2.37 0.16 11.52
C LEU A 169 -2.28 -0.72 12.76
N VAL A 170 -3.31 -0.73 13.60
CA VAL A 170 -3.39 -1.57 14.82
C VAL A 170 -3.27 -3.06 14.47
N PHE A 171 -4.11 -3.57 13.56
CA PHE A 171 -4.02 -4.98 13.17
C PHE A 171 -2.69 -5.31 12.51
N ARG A 172 -2.09 -4.37 11.78
CA ARG A 172 -0.79 -4.57 11.15
C ARG A 172 0.31 -4.67 12.19
N THR A 173 0.33 -3.78 13.18
CA THR A 173 1.29 -3.81 14.29
C THR A 173 1.13 -5.09 15.10
N LEU A 174 -0.10 -5.50 15.41
CA LEU A 174 -0.37 -6.76 16.13
C LEU A 174 0.09 -8.01 15.38
N VAL A 175 0.06 -8.00 14.05
CA VAL A 175 0.62 -9.09 13.24
C VAL A 175 2.14 -9.12 13.33
N TYR A 176 2.80 -7.96 13.40
CA TYR A 176 4.25 -7.88 13.54
C TYR A 176 4.73 -8.29 14.94
N THR A 177 4.07 -7.83 16.01
CA THR A 177 4.46 -8.17 17.38
C THR A 177 4.18 -9.63 17.73
N ALA A 178 3.08 -10.20 17.23
CA ALA A 178 2.73 -11.61 17.51
C ALA A 178 3.67 -12.63 16.83
N LEU A 179 4.46 -12.21 15.84
CA LEU A 179 5.50 -13.05 15.26
C LEU A 179 6.69 -13.23 16.21
N ASP A 180 6.96 -12.25 17.07
CA ASP A 180 8.00 -12.38 18.10
C ASP A 180 7.55 -13.32 19.22
N ASP A 181 6.24 -13.34 19.52
CA ASP A 181 5.65 -14.28 20.48
C ASP A 181 5.66 -15.72 19.93
N ASP A 182 5.25 -15.93 18.67
CA ASP A 182 5.32 -17.25 18.00
C ASP A 182 6.78 -17.78 17.99
N LYS A 183 7.79 -16.89 17.84
CA LYS A 183 9.22 -17.26 17.94
C LYS A 183 9.64 -17.67 19.35
N ARG A 184 9.13 -17.00 20.39
CA ARG A 184 9.43 -17.31 21.80
C ARG A 184 8.81 -18.64 22.21
N GLU A 185 7.60 -18.94 21.74
CA GLU A 185 6.93 -20.21 22.01
C GLU A 185 7.62 -21.39 21.30
N ALA A 186 8.03 -21.24 20.04
CA ALA A 186 8.76 -22.28 19.32
C ALA A 186 10.10 -22.64 20.00
N ARG A 187 10.86 -21.62 20.47
CA ARG A 187 12.11 -21.86 21.22
C ARG A 187 11.89 -22.56 22.56
N ARG A 188 10.74 -22.35 23.20
CA ARG A 188 10.40 -23.06 24.45
C ARG A 188 10.10 -24.54 24.18
N GLN A 189 9.40 -24.85 23.09
CA GLN A 189 9.11 -26.22 22.70
C GLN A 189 10.36 -27.03 22.33
N GLU A 190 11.37 -26.40 21.72
CA GLU A 190 12.66 -27.05 21.42
C GLU A 190 13.54 -27.29 22.67
N SER A 191 13.24 -26.63 23.80
CA SER A 191 14.00 -26.75 25.06
C SER A 191 13.41 -27.75 26.08
N THR A 192 12.29 -28.39 25.74
CA THR A 192 11.60 -29.43 26.52
C THR A 192 11.67 -30.75 25.79
#